data_AF-A0A128F704-F1
#
_entry.id   AF-A0A128F704-F1
#
_cell.length_a   1.000
_cell.length_b   1.000
_cell.length_c   1.000
_cell.angle_alpha   90.00
_cell.angle_beta   90.00
_cell.angle_gamma   90.00
#
_symmetry.space_group_name_H-M   'P 1'
#
loop_
_entity.id
_entity.type
_entity.pdbx_description
1 polymer ?
#
loop_
_entity_poly.entity_id
_entity_poly.type
_entity_poly.pdbx_seq_one_letter_code
_entity_poly.pdbx_strand_id
1 'polypeptide(L)' 'MTLKKRYITPAVLFSLYFLNVIATKIQIASGSTSIVRVGDVGEFILLLLASLTFVVATLSAEKEADSRATELR' A
#
# COMPACT_ATOMS: atom_id res chain seq x y z
N MET A 1 11.71 4.44 15.74
CA MET A 1 11.66 3.37 14.70
C MET A 1 12.10 4.02 13.39
N THR A 2 13.07 3.50 12.64
CA THR A 2 13.55 4.20 11.43
C THR A 2 12.39 4.41 10.44
N LEU A 3 12.24 5.63 9.89
CA LEU A 3 11.13 6.03 8.99
C LEU A 3 10.81 4.94 7.95
N LYS A 4 11.86 4.31 7.41
CA LYS A 4 11.80 3.22 6.43
C LYS A 4 10.96 2.02 6.89
N LYS A 5 11.03 1.62 8.17
CA LYS A 5 10.32 0.44 8.69
C LYS A 5 8.81 0.64 8.77
N ARG A 6 8.35 1.88 8.92
CA ARG A 6 6.94 2.19 9.15
C ARG A 6 6.09 2.06 7.90
N TYR A 7 6.66 2.37 6.75
CA TYR A 7 5.97 2.32 5.46
C TYR A 7 6.12 0.96 4.74
N ILE A 8 6.80 -0.03 5.34
CA ILE A 8 6.97 -1.35 4.72
C ILE A 8 5.62 -2.01 4.45
N THR A 9 4.75 -2.07 5.46
CA THR A 9 3.44 -2.72 5.34
C THR A 9 2.56 -2.11 4.24
N PRO A 10 2.28 -0.79 4.23
CA PRO A 10 1.50 -0.19 3.14
C PRO A 10 2.19 -0.31 1.79
N ALA A 11 3.53 -0.22 1.73
CA ALA A 11 4.26 -0.39 0.48
C ALA A 11 4.09 -1.81 -0.08
N VAL A 12 4.20 -2.85 0.74
CA VAL A 12 4.02 -4.25 0.31
C VAL A 12 2.59 -4.48 -0.18
N LEU A 13 1.58 -4.01 0.56
CA LEU A 13 0.18 -4.16 0.16
C LEU A 13 -0.13 -3.43 -1.14
N PHE A 14 0.38 -2.21 -1.29
CA PHE A 14 0.25 -1.44 -2.52
C PHE A 14 0.99 -2.10 -3.69
N SER A 15 2.19 -2.64 -3.48
CA SER A 15 2.92 -3.37 -4.51
C SER A 15 2.18 -4.61 -4.97
N LEU A 16 1.56 -5.37 -4.05
CA LEU A 16 0.72 -6.52 -4.41
C LEU A 16 -0.49 -6.09 -5.27
N TYR A 17 -1.17 -5.00 -4.87
CA TYR A 17 -2.27 -4.45 -5.66
C TYR A 17 -1.81 -4.02 -7.05
N PHE A 18 -0.72 -3.27 -7.11
CA PHE A 18 -0.14 -2.75 -8.35
C PHE A 18 0.27 -3.87 -9.30
N LEU A 19 0.95 -4.90 -8.80
CA LEU A 19 1.34 -6.07 -9.58
C LEU A 19 0.11 -6.84 -10.10
N ASN A 20 -0.94 -7.00 -9.28
CA ASN A 20 -2.17 -7.64 -9.73
C ASN A 20 -2.85 -6.85 -10.87
N VAL A 21 -2.94 -5.53 -10.76
CA VAL A 21 -3.52 -4.67 -11.81
C VAL A 21 -2.70 -4.73 -13.10
N ILE A 22 -1.36 -4.63 -12.99
CA ILE A 22 -0.48 -4.71 -14.15
C ILE A 22 -0.53 -6.08 -14.81
N ALA A 23 -0.45 -7.16 -14.03
CA ALA A 23 -0.51 -8.53 -14.55
C ALA A 23 -1.83 -8.76 -15.31
N THR A 24 -2.94 -8.31 -14.73
CA THR A 24 -4.26 -8.39 -15.37
C THR A 24 -4.29 -7.59 -16.68
N LYS A 25 -3.74 -6.37 -16.68
CA LYS A 25 -3.69 -5.52 -17.88
C LYS A 25 -2.82 -6.12 -18.98
N ILE A 26 -1.69 -6.73 -18.63
CA ILE A 26 -0.80 -7.43 -19.58
C ILE A 26 -1.52 -8.65 -20.16
N GLN A 27 -2.22 -9.44 -19.33
CA GLN A 27 -2.98 -10.60 -19.80
C GLN A 27 -4.06 -10.20 -20.81
N ILE A 28 -4.85 -9.18 -20.49
CA ILE A 28 -5.87 -8.63 -21.39
C ILE A 28 -5.23 -8.15 -22.70
N ALA A 29 -4.11 -7.42 -22.63
CA ALA A 29 -3.40 -6.94 -23.81
C ALA A 29 -2.81 -8.08 -24.68
N SER A 30 -2.40 -9.19 -24.05
CA SER A 30 -1.86 -10.37 -24.73
C SER A 30 -2.91 -11.29 -25.36
N GLY A 31 -4.20 -11.02 -25.15
CA GLY A 31 -5.29 -11.88 -25.61
C GLY A 31 -5.40 -13.21 -24.86
N SER A 32 -4.75 -13.35 -23.71
CA SER A 32 -4.84 -14.54 -22.87
C SER A 32 -6.26 -14.70 -22.34
N THR A 33 -6.84 -15.89 -22.47
CA THR A 33 -8.20 -16.22 -22.00
C THR A 33 -8.24 -16.60 -20.52
N SER A 34 -7.09 -16.91 -19.92
CA SER A 34 -6.97 -17.20 -18.49
C SER A 34 -6.67 -15.91 -17.73
N ILE A 35 -7.68 -15.35 -17.07
CA ILE A 35 -7.56 -14.16 -16.23
C ILE A 35 -7.13 -14.58 -14.81
N VAL A 36 -5.86 -14.38 -14.47
CA VAL A 36 -5.35 -14.52 -13.11
C VAL A 36 -5.46 -13.16 -12.42
N ARG A 37 -6.55 -12.97 -11.68
CA ARG A 37 -6.89 -11.73 -10.95
C ARG A 37 -7.50 -12.09 -9.61
N VAL A 38 -7.21 -11.32 -8.56
CA VAL A 38 -7.78 -11.51 -7.21
C VAL A 38 -9.31 -11.22 -7.18
N GLY A 39 -9.85 -10.60 -8.23
CA GLY A 39 -11.27 -10.23 -8.36
C GLY A 39 -11.55 -8.85 -7.77
N ASP A 40 -12.71 -8.26 -8.11
CA ASP A 40 -13.06 -6.88 -7.75
C ASP A 40 -13.06 -6.65 -6.23
N VAL A 41 -13.64 -7.58 -5.47
CA VAL A 41 -13.71 -7.50 -4.00
C VAL A 41 -12.33 -7.58 -3.37
N GLY A 42 -11.48 -8.47 -3.87
CA GLY A 42 -10.12 -8.65 -3.34
C GLY A 42 -9.22 -7.45 -3.63
N GLU A 43 -9.32 -6.88 -4.83
CA GLU A 43 -8.63 -5.63 -5.20
C GLU A 43 -9.06 -4.46 -4.30
N PHE A 44 -10.37 -4.33 -4.07
CA PHE A 44 -10.91 -3.30 -3.18
C PHE A 44 -10.37 -3.44 -1.76
N ILE A 45 -10.43 -4.65 -1.18
CA ILE A 45 -9.94 -4.92 0.18
C ILE A 45 -8.43 -4.66 0.27
N LEU A 46 -7.66 -5.09 -0.73
CA LEU A 46 -6.21 -4.91 -0.74
C LEU A 46 -5.83 -3.42 -0.78
N LEU A 47 -6.51 -2.62 -1.61
CA LEU A 47 -6.31 -1.19 -1.69
C LEU A 47 -6.77 -0.47 -0.41
N LEU A 48 -7.88 -0.92 0.19
CA LEU A 48 -8.37 -0.41 1.48
C LEU A 48 -7.36 -0.65 2.61
N LEU A 49 -6.79 -1.85 2.69
CA LEU A 49 -5.78 -2.17 3.69
C LEU A 49 -4.50 -1.37 3.46
N ALA A 50 -4.07 -1.22 2.20
CA ALA A 50 -2.93 -0.39 1.84
C ALA A 50 -3.14 1.08 2.27
N SER A 51 -4.33 1.64 2.03
CA SER A 51 -4.62 3.03 2.40
C SER A 51 -4.70 3.23 3.91
N LEU A 52 -5.38 2.34 4.64
CA LEU A 52 -5.48 2.41 6.10
C LEU A 52 -4.11 2.30 6.76
N THR A 53 -3.29 1.32 6.36
CA THR A 53 -1.94 1.15 6.91
C THR A 53 -1.02 2.33 6.56
N PHE A 54 -1.21 2.95 5.39
CA PHE A 54 -0.49 4.15 5.01
C PHE A 54 -0.88 5.35 5.89
N VAL A 55 -2.17 5.62 6.07
CA VAL A 55 -2.65 6.70 6.95
C VAL A 55 -2.14 6.53 8.37
N VAL A 56 -2.23 5.31 8.91
CA VAL A 56 -1.67 5.00 10.24
C VAL A 56 -0.16 5.24 10.26
N ALA A 57 0.60 4.83 9.25
CA ALA A 57 2.03 5.11 9.19
C ALA A 57 2.32 6.62 9.19
N THR A 58 1.59 7.40 8.40
CA THR A 58 1.76 8.85 8.27
C THR A 58 1.43 9.60 9.55
N LEU A 59 0.23 9.41 10.11
CA LEU A 59 -0.19 10.07 11.37
C LEU A 59 0.79 9.81 12.51
N SER A 60 1.32 8.60 12.51
CA SER A 60 2.18 8.12 13.56
C SER A 60 3.60 8.71 13.34
N ALA A 61 4.01 8.99 12.10
CA ALA A 61 5.24 9.73 11.76
C ALA A 61 5.14 11.22 12.09
N GLU A 62 3.98 11.83 11.83
CA GLU A 62 3.66 13.20 12.24
C GLU A 62 3.74 13.35 13.76
N LYS A 63 3.12 12.43 14.52
CA LYS A 63 3.21 12.41 15.99
C LYS A 63 4.66 12.38 16.51
N GLU A 64 5.51 11.58 15.88
CA GLU A 64 6.93 11.48 16.27
C GLU A 64 7.70 12.76 15.94
N ALA A 65 7.41 13.39 14.81
CA ALA A 65 8.01 14.67 14.43
C ALA A 65 7.60 15.81 15.38
N ASP A 66 6.31 15.85 15.75
CA ASP A 66 5.77 16.85 16.68
C ASP A 66 6.33 16.70 18.11
N SER A 67 6.50 15.45 18.57
CA SER A 67 7.14 15.16 19.86
C SER A 67 8.58 15.68 19.90
N ARG A 68 9.36 15.43 18.84
CA ARG A 68 10.75 15.93 18.72
C ARG A 68 10.85 17.44 18.63
N ALA A 69 9.89 18.10 17.98
CA ALA A 69 9.83 19.56 17.91
C ALA A 69 9.54 20.19 19.28
N THR A 70 8.77 19.50 20.13
CA THR A 70 8.47 19.93 21.50
C THR A 70 9.68 19.76 22.42
N GLU A 71 10.46 18.69 22.29
CA GLU A 71 11.68 18.46 23.10
C GLU A 71 12.82 19.47 22.82
N LEU A 72 12.78 20.15 21.67
CA LEU A 72 13.78 21.15 21.27
C LEU A 72 13.39 22.59 21.63
N ARG A 73 12.18 22.81 22.17
CA ARG A 73 11.69 24.10 22.65
C ARG A 73 11.88 24.24 24.16
#